data_AF-A0A077EDL4-F1
#
_entry.id   AF-A0A077EDL4-F1
#
_cell.length_a   1.000
_cell.length_b   1.000
_cell.length_c   1.000
_cell.angle_alpha   90.00
_cell.angle_beta   90.00
_cell.angle_gamma   90.00
#
_symmetry.space_group_name_H-M   'P 1'
#
loop_
_entity.id
_entity.type
_entity.pdbx_description
1 polymer ?
#
loop_
_entity_poly.entity_id
_entity_poly.type
_entity_poly.pdbx_seq_one_letter_code
_entity_poly.pdbx_strand_id
1 'polypeptide(L)'
;MRYLYCFFILFCFNSISFGQKQNAVKTEAKEIENGKITKQYIDDKLNSFTVDIAAVNYGNTLFFTKKDNLITIKDGQNPNAIIRIYLKGKKFTTDLMYKNKELMYIESIDLDLNSLPPNSIISSQYKDGKPESFISRSQMEDIHGLDKVMKLFWRMDKKTSLTNIDTIFDTLADDFSQEDALLKIYFGRYAEKYEPLPTAYLNTDNTGKIKKGIMWTKTSDQNGKYNIYSNGKVIKSVNQNLTDFQKTIMDYMEKM
;
A
#
# COMPACT_ATOMS: atom_id res chain seq x y z
N MET A 1 63.39 53.96 12.58
CA MET A 1 63.22 52.55 13.04
C MET A 1 62.04 52.48 14.01
N ARG A 2 60.85 52.79 13.52
CA ARG A 2 59.54 52.64 14.19
C ARG A 2 58.63 52.05 13.11
N TYR A 3 57.71 51.18 13.50
CA TYR A 3 56.81 50.37 12.66
C TYR A 3 57.39 49.01 12.20
N LEU A 4 57.51 48.08 13.14
CA LEU A 4 57.58 46.65 12.83
C LEU A 4 57.01 45.76 13.96
N TYR A 5 55.83 46.09 14.49
CA TYR A 5 55.16 45.23 15.50
C TYR A 5 53.62 45.29 15.45
N CYS A 6 53.03 45.27 14.26
CA CYS A 6 51.57 45.18 14.11
C CYS A 6 51.10 44.16 13.04
N PHE A 7 51.81 43.04 12.88
CA PHE A 7 51.41 42.01 11.89
C PHE A 7 51.37 40.58 12.42
N PHE A 8 51.27 40.37 13.74
CA PHE A 8 51.27 39.02 14.32
C PHE A 8 50.16 38.73 15.35
N ILE A 9 49.09 39.54 15.40
CA ILE A 9 47.92 39.28 16.26
C ILE A 9 46.62 39.45 15.45
N LEU A 10 46.54 38.78 14.30
CA LEU A 10 45.31 38.68 13.51
C LEU A 10 45.17 37.29 12.87
N PHE A 11 45.73 36.27 13.52
CA PHE A 11 45.67 34.87 13.06
C PHE A 11 45.22 33.89 14.16
N CYS A 12 44.50 34.35 15.19
CA CYS A 12 44.05 33.47 16.29
C CYS A 12 42.56 33.51 16.61
N PHE A 13 41.72 34.04 15.73
CA PHE A 13 40.27 33.90 15.88
C PHE A 13 39.62 33.76 14.51
N ASN A 14 39.41 32.51 14.07
CA ASN A 14 38.25 32.06 13.28
C ASN A 14 38.44 30.62 12.79
N SER A 15 38.55 29.69 13.73
CA SER A 15 38.33 28.27 13.44
C SER A 15 37.51 27.61 14.55
N ILE A 16 36.44 28.29 14.99
CA ILE A 16 35.23 27.54 15.34
C ILE A 16 34.59 27.21 14.00
N SER A 17 35.13 26.18 13.35
CA SER A 17 34.44 25.54 12.25
C SER A 17 33.15 25.00 12.84
N PHE A 18 32.05 25.70 12.58
CA PHE A 18 30.72 25.15 12.78
C PHE A 18 30.66 23.94 11.84
N GLY A 19 31.02 22.77 12.36
CA GLY A 19 30.76 21.52 11.69
C GLY A 19 29.25 21.36 11.62
N GLN A 20 28.62 21.97 10.61
CA GLN A 20 27.36 21.45 10.11
C GLN A 20 27.65 19.99 9.79
N LYS A 21 27.01 19.06 10.51
CA LYS A 21 26.94 17.67 10.07
C LYS A 21 26.36 17.72 8.67
N GLN A 22 27.23 17.62 7.67
CA GLN A 22 26.80 17.45 6.30
C GLN A 22 26.35 15.99 6.25
N ASN A 23 25.04 15.77 6.39
CA ASN A 23 24.49 14.43 6.37
C ASN A 23 24.97 13.73 5.10
N ALA A 24 25.46 12.50 5.24
CA ALA A 24 25.96 11.75 4.09
C ALA A 24 24.75 11.38 3.22
N VAL A 25 24.69 11.95 2.01
CA VAL A 25 23.66 11.62 1.02
C VAL A 25 24.22 10.55 0.09
N LYS A 26 23.55 9.39 0.05
CA LYS A 26 23.89 8.27 -0.83
C LYS A 26 22.73 7.99 -1.78
N THR A 27 23.03 7.74 -3.05
CA THR A 27 22.04 7.35 -4.05
C THR A 27 22.42 6.00 -4.63
N GLU A 28 21.45 5.11 -4.75
CA GLU A 28 21.59 3.79 -5.37
C GLU A 28 20.54 3.64 -6.46
N ALA A 29 20.93 3.17 -7.65
CA ALA A 29 20.01 2.91 -8.74
C ALA A 29 20.14 1.46 -9.21
N LYS A 30 19.00 0.86 -9.57
CA LYS A 30 18.93 -0.52 -10.05
C LYS A 30 17.90 -0.59 -11.19
N GLU A 31 18.31 -1.13 -12.33
CA GLU A 31 17.40 -1.47 -13.42
C GLU A 31 16.54 -2.68 -13.02
N ILE A 32 15.29 -2.68 -13.46
CA ILE A 32 14.31 -3.75 -13.29
C ILE A 32 13.56 -3.94 -14.60
N GLU A 33 12.79 -5.01 -14.74
CA GLU A 33 12.02 -5.25 -15.96
C GLU A 33 10.99 -4.13 -16.17
N ASN A 34 11.08 -3.47 -17.33
CA ASN A 34 10.29 -2.30 -17.73
C ASN A 34 10.47 -1.06 -16.83
N GLY A 35 11.63 -0.88 -16.19
CA GLY A 35 11.86 0.32 -15.41
C GLY A 35 13.17 0.38 -14.63
N LYS A 36 13.21 1.32 -13.68
CA LYS A 36 14.36 1.52 -12.79
C LYS A 36 13.89 2.02 -11.44
N ILE A 37 14.51 1.53 -10.36
CA ILE A 37 14.36 2.12 -9.03
C ILE A 37 15.59 2.97 -8.69
N THR A 38 15.38 4.14 -8.10
CA THR A 38 16.44 4.97 -7.52
C THR A 38 16.14 5.24 -6.05
N LYS A 39 16.97 4.76 -5.14
CA LYS A 39 16.87 4.96 -3.69
C LYS A 39 17.82 6.07 -3.24
N GLN A 40 17.34 6.95 -2.35
CA GLN A 40 18.14 8.00 -1.73
C GLN A 40 18.16 7.79 -0.22
N TYR A 41 19.36 7.82 0.36
CA TYR A 41 19.61 7.65 1.78
C TYR A 41 20.22 8.93 2.36
N ILE A 42 19.85 9.23 3.61
CA ILE A 42 20.42 10.30 4.43
C ILE A 42 20.84 9.65 5.75
N ASP A 43 22.12 9.73 6.09
CA ASP A 43 22.69 9.07 7.28
C ASP A 43 22.35 7.56 7.33
N ASP A 44 22.56 6.88 6.20
CA ASP A 44 22.28 5.45 5.96
C ASP A 44 20.82 5.00 6.14
N LYS A 45 19.88 5.94 6.29
CA LYS A 45 18.45 5.66 6.35
C LYS A 45 17.77 6.01 5.03
N LEU A 46 16.90 5.13 4.54
CA LEU A 46 16.13 5.39 3.34
C LEU A 46 15.22 6.60 3.55
N ASN A 47 15.46 7.64 2.76
CA ASN A 47 14.73 8.90 2.82
C ASN A 47 13.61 8.95 1.77
N SER A 48 13.92 8.53 0.54
CA SER A 48 12.99 8.52 -0.59
C SER A 48 13.43 7.52 -1.64
N PHE A 49 12.50 7.10 -2.49
CA PHE A 49 12.85 6.39 -3.72
C PHE A 49 11.92 6.77 -4.87
N THR A 50 12.41 6.63 -6.09
CA THR A 50 11.61 6.79 -7.31
C THR A 50 11.58 5.49 -8.08
N VAL A 51 10.48 5.28 -8.80
CA VAL A 51 10.34 4.15 -9.73
C VAL A 51 9.97 4.70 -11.08
N ASP A 52 10.92 4.65 -12.01
CA ASP A 52 10.74 5.01 -13.41
C ASP A 52 10.17 3.80 -14.14
N ILE A 53 9.07 4.01 -14.87
CA ILE A 53 8.36 2.99 -15.64
C ILE A 53 8.67 3.25 -17.11
N ALA A 54 9.42 2.35 -17.74
CA ALA A 54 9.82 2.40 -19.13
C ALA A 54 9.04 1.35 -19.92
N ALA A 55 7.79 1.67 -20.30
CA ALA A 55 7.00 0.87 -21.23
C ALA A 55 6.65 1.70 -22.47
N VAL A 56 6.57 1.05 -23.63
CA VAL A 56 6.61 1.63 -25.00
C VAL A 56 5.66 2.83 -25.22
N ASN A 57 4.57 2.96 -24.45
CA ASN A 57 3.66 4.13 -24.46
C ASN A 57 3.24 4.58 -23.04
N TYR A 58 4.01 4.22 -22.01
CA TYR A 58 3.58 4.22 -20.60
C TYR A 58 4.54 4.95 -19.65
N GLY A 59 5.56 5.63 -20.18
CA GLY A 59 6.55 6.43 -19.45
C GLY A 59 5.96 7.18 -18.26
N ASN A 60 6.37 6.84 -17.05
CA ASN A 60 5.92 7.52 -15.83
C ASN A 60 6.98 7.39 -14.73
N THR A 61 6.96 8.29 -13.75
CA THR A 61 7.77 8.17 -12.55
C THR A 61 6.85 8.21 -11.33
N LEU A 62 6.99 7.22 -10.46
CA LEU A 62 6.38 7.22 -9.15
C LEU A 62 7.36 7.78 -8.13
N PHE A 63 6.90 8.70 -7.28
CA PHE A 63 7.73 9.31 -6.24
C PHE A 63 7.26 8.83 -4.87
N PHE A 64 8.12 8.09 -4.18
CA PHE A 64 7.87 7.59 -2.84
C PHE A 64 8.66 8.41 -1.84
N THR A 65 7.93 9.00 -0.90
CA THR A 65 8.51 9.80 0.19
C THR A 65 7.89 9.40 1.49
N LYS A 66 8.66 9.48 2.57
CA LYS A 66 8.15 9.27 3.93
C LYS A 66 8.42 10.52 4.74
N LYS A 67 7.40 11.01 5.43
CA LYS A 67 7.52 12.09 6.41
C LYS A 67 6.73 11.70 7.64
N ASP A 68 7.40 11.66 8.79
CA ASP A 68 6.81 11.21 10.06
C ASP A 68 6.15 9.82 9.89
N ASN A 69 4.87 9.70 10.25
CA ASN A 69 4.10 8.46 10.15
C ASN A 69 3.31 8.29 8.85
N LEU A 70 3.74 8.98 7.78
CA LEU A 70 3.03 9.00 6.50
C LEU A 70 3.99 8.72 5.34
N ILE A 71 3.69 7.67 4.57
CA ILE A 71 4.29 7.45 3.26
C ILE A 71 3.35 8.06 2.22
N THR A 72 3.92 8.81 1.30
CA THR A 72 3.21 9.44 0.19
C THR A 72 3.79 8.95 -1.12
N ILE A 73 2.92 8.49 -2.01
CA ILE A 73 3.25 8.08 -3.37
C ILE A 73 2.56 9.05 -4.33
N LYS A 74 3.35 9.70 -5.18
CA LYS A 74 2.85 10.62 -6.22
C LYS A 74 3.09 10.04 -7.60
N ASP A 75 2.08 10.16 -8.45
CA ASP A 75 2.16 9.87 -9.87
C ASP A 75 2.71 11.10 -10.62
N GLY A 76 3.83 10.96 -11.32
CA GLY A 76 4.44 12.05 -12.09
C GLY A 76 3.55 12.57 -13.23
N GLN A 77 2.69 11.73 -13.80
CA GLN A 77 1.73 12.13 -14.84
C GLN A 77 0.44 12.72 -14.25
N ASN A 78 0.06 12.30 -13.04
CA ASN A 78 -1.14 12.77 -12.35
C ASN A 78 -0.79 13.29 -10.95
N PRO A 79 -0.14 14.47 -10.83
CA PRO A 79 0.37 14.96 -9.53
C PRO A 79 -0.74 15.26 -8.51
N ASN A 80 -1.99 15.40 -8.98
CA ASN A 80 -3.17 15.56 -8.13
C ASN A 80 -3.68 14.25 -7.53
N ALA A 81 -3.19 13.10 -8.01
CA ALA A 81 -3.48 11.77 -7.48
C ALA A 81 -2.36 11.34 -6.53
N ILE A 82 -2.72 11.08 -5.29
CA ILE A 82 -1.77 10.81 -4.21
C ILE A 82 -2.24 9.60 -3.44
N ILE A 83 -1.40 8.57 -3.36
CA ILE A 83 -1.63 7.45 -2.44
C ILE A 83 -0.94 7.77 -1.13
N ARG A 84 -1.65 7.62 -0.02
CA ARG A 84 -1.11 7.79 1.33
C ARG A 84 -1.16 6.48 2.06
N ILE A 85 -0.08 6.10 2.73
CA ILE A 85 -0.02 4.93 3.60
C ILE A 85 0.38 5.37 5.00
N TYR A 86 -0.37 4.91 5.99
CA TYR A 86 -0.16 5.23 7.41
C TYR A 86 -0.71 4.10 8.28
N LEU A 87 -0.50 4.22 9.59
CA LEU A 87 -0.98 3.26 10.58
C LEU A 87 -2.07 3.88 11.44
N LYS A 88 -3.25 3.26 11.46
CA LYS A 88 -4.35 3.62 12.35
C LYS A 88 -4.52 2.53 13.39
N GLY A 89 -4.24 2.83 14.66
CA GLY A 89 -4.26 1.80 15.71
C GLY A 89 -3.32 0.61 15.42
N LYS A 90 -2.14 0.88 14.82
CA LYS A 90 -1.17 -0.12 14.33
C LYS A 90 -1.65 -0.97 13.14
N LYS A 91 -2.79 -0.65 12.52
CA LYS A 91 -3.30 -1.32 11.32
C LYS A 91 -2.89 -0.57 10.06
N PHE A 92 -2.49 -1.33 9.04
CA PHE A 92 -2.16 -0.80 7.73
C PHE A 92 -3.39 -0.08 7.15
N THR A 93 -3.22 1.20 6.82
CA THR A 93 -4.25 2.00 6.19
C THR A 93 -3.67 2.67 4.95
N THR A 94 -4.41 2.62 3.85
CA THR A 94 -4.07 3.35 2.63
C THR A 94 -5.29 4.05 2.06
N ASP A 95 -5.09 5.24 1.53
CA ASP A 95 -6.11 5.96 0.78
C ASP A 95 -5.55 6.53 -0.53
N LEU A 96 -6.44 6.67 -1.50
CA LEU A 96 -6.18 7.37 -2.75
C LEU A 96 -6.90 8.71 -2.71
N MET A 97 -6.14 9.79 -2.71
CA MET A 97 -6.64 11.15 -2.83
C MET A 97 -6.56 11.62 -4.28
N TYR A 98 -7.59 12.31 -4.76
CA TYR A 98 -7.56 13.03 -6.03
C TYR A 98 -8.16 14.42 -5.86
N LYS A 99 -7.40 15.46 -6.24
CA LYS A 99 -7.83 16.88 -6.09
C LYS A 99 -8.34 17.19 -4.66
N ASN A 100 -7.62 16.68 -3.65
CA ASN A 100 -7.93 16.80 -2.22
C ASN A 100 -9.22 16.11 -1.74
N LYS A 101 -9.78 15.18 -2.53
CA LYS A 101 -10.88 14.31 -2.10
C LYS A 101 -10.41 12.85 -1.96
N GLU A 102 -10.92 12.15 -0.95
CA GLU A 102 -10.69 10.70 -0.79
C GLU A 102 -11.53 9.94 -1.82
N LEU A 103 -10.89 9.35 -2.82
CA LEU A 103 -11.55 8.49 -3.80
C LEU A 103 -11.68 7.06 -3.28
N MET A 104 -10.64 6.53 -2.66
CA MET A 104 -10.62 5.17 -2.16
C MET A 104 -9.93 5.10 -0.81
N TYR A 105 -10.37 4.16 0.01
CA TYR A 105 -9.85 3.92 1.35
C TYR A 105 -9.83 2.42 1.62
N ILE A 106 -8.73 1.93 2.17
CA ILE A 106 -8.54 0.55 2.62
C ILE A 106 -7.89 0.59 4.00
N GLU A 107 -8.53 -0.05 4.98
CA GLU A 107 -7.99 -0.24 6.33
C GLU A 107 -7.98 -1.72 6.66
N SER A 108 -6.83 -2.27 7.04
CA SER A 108 -6.75 -3.65 7.51
C SER A 108 -7.41 -3.78 8.88
N ILE A 109 -8.16 -4.85 9.13
CA ILE A 109 -8.82 -5.09 10.41
C ILE A 109 -8.56 -6.52 10.90
N ASP A 110 -8.70 -6.70 12.21
CA ASP A 110 -8.93 -8.04 12.76
C ASP A 110 -10.43 -8.34 12.64
N LEU A 111 -10.77 -9.37 11.88
CA LEU A 111 -12.17 -9.70 11.63
C LEU A 111 -12.79 -10.37 12.86
N ASP A 112 -13.72 -9.69 13.52
CA ASP A 112 -14.60 -10.25 14.54
C ASP A 112 -16.06 -10.12 14.09
N LEU A 113 -16.68 -11.26 13.76
CA LEU A 113 -18.08 -11.30 13.31
C LEU A 113 -19.08 -10.82 14.37
N ASN A 114 -18.68 -10.76 15.64
CA ASN A 114 -19.52 -10.27 16.73
C ASN A 114 -19.40 -8.75 16.94
N SER A 115 -18.40 -8.12 16.32
CA SER A 115 -18.09 -6.70 16.51
C SER A 115 -17.61 -6.05 15.20
N LEU A 116 -18.40 -6.20 14.14
CA LEU A 116 -18.08 -5.60 12.84
C LEU A 116 -18.36 -4.08 12.83
N PRO A 117 -17.56 -3.30 12.09
CA PRO A 117 -17.80 -1.88 11.92
C PRO A 117 -19.15 -1.62 11.21
N PRO A 118 -19.92 -0.60 11.63
CA PRO A 118 -21.18 -0.26 10.99
C PRO A 118 -20.98 0.34 9.59
N ASN A 119 -21.99 0.23 8.73
CA ASN A 119 -22.05 0.83 7.39
C ASN A 119 -20.79 0.58 6.53
N SER A 120 -20.25 -0.63 6.59
CA SER A 120 -18.94 -0.96 6.03
C SER A 120 -19.04 -2.07 4.99
N ILE A 121 -18.18 -1.99 3.98
CA ILE A 121 -17.88 -3.12 3.10
C ILE A 121 -16.60 -3.75 3.62
N ILE A 122 -16.68 -5.01 4.00
CA ILE A 122 -15.57 -5.79 4.50
C ILE A 122 -15.24 -6.86 3.47
N SER A 123 -14.03 -6.80 2.93
CA SER A 123 -13.48 -7.87 2.10
C SER A 123 -12.49 -8.67 2.92
N SER A 124 -12.28 -9.93 2.54
CA SER A 124 -11.16 -10.71 3.04
C SER A 124 -10.54 -11.51 1.92
N GLN A 125 -9.26 -11.80 2.08
CA GLN A 125 -8.47 -12.56 1.13
C GLN A 125 -7.54 -13.52 1.87
N TYR A 126 -7.10 -14.58 1.21
CA TYR A 126 -6.10 -15.49 1.72
C TYR A 126 -4.76 -15.19 1.08
N LYS A 127 -3.79 -14.77 1.88
CA LYS A 127 -2.45 -14.39 1.44
C LYS A 127 -1.41 -14.92 2.41
N ASP A 128 -0.31 -15.48 1.88
CA ASP A 128 0.81 -15.99 2.68
C ASP A 128 0.40 -16.93 3.83
N GLY A 129 -0.59 -17.80 3.56
CA GLY A 129 -1.07 -18.78 4.53
C GLY A 129 -2.00 -18.25 5.62
N LYS A 130 -2.42 -16.98 5.56
CA LYS A 130 -3.31 -16.35 6.54
C LYS A 130 -4.46 -15.57 5.87
N PRO A 131 -5.62 -15.45 6.52
CA PRO A 131 -6.63 -14.51 6.09
C PRO A 131 -6.21 -13.08 6.44
N GLU A 132 -6.49 -12.16 5.52
CA GLU A 132 -6.38 -10.72 5.73
C GLU A 132 -7.75 -10.10 5.45
N SER A 133 -8.17 -9.17 6.30
CA SER A 133 -9.48 -8.54 6.20
C SER A 133 -9.34 -7.03 6.12
N PHE A 134 -10.20 -6.40 5.34
CA PHE A 134 -10.14 -4.98 5.06
C PHE A 134 -11.52 -4.35 5.11
N ILE A 135 -11.61 -3.15 5.70
CA ILE A 135 -12.69 -2.22 5.38
C ILE A 135 -12.29 -1.49 4.11
N SER A 136 -13.20 -1.39 3.15
CA SER A 136 -13.01 -0.59 1.95
C SER A 136 -14.14 0.40 1.75
N ARG A 137 -13.79 1.58 1.26
CA ARG A 137 -14.73 2.59 0.78
C ARG A 137 -14.23 3.14 -0.55
N SER A 138 -15.15 3.41 -1.45
CA SER A 138 -14.85 3.99 -2.75
C SER A 138 -15.92 5.01 -3.11
N GLN A 139 -15.49 6.17 -3.57
CA GLN A 139 -16.31 7.16 -4.24
C GLN A 139 -15.99 7.06 -5.72
N MET A 140 -16.88 6.47 -6.51
CA MET A 140 -16.73 6.32 -7.96
C MET A 140 -17.06 7.63 -8.69
N GLU A 141 -16.41 8.73 -8.30
CA GLU A 141 -16.37 9.96 -9.11
C GLU A 141 -15.61 9.71 -10.42
N ASP A 142 -15.58 10.67 -11.34
CA ASP A 142 -14.87 10.58 -12.62
C ASP A 142 -13.39 10.20 -12.43
N ILE A 143 -13.08 8.90 -12.64
CA ILE A 143 -11.76 8.29 -12.56
C ILE A 143 -11.02 8.29 -13.91
N HIS A 144 -11.52 8.99 -14.94
CA HIS A 144 -10.86 9.02 -16.24
C HIS A 144 -9.41 9.54 -16.09
N GLY A 145 -8.47 8.79 -16.66
CA GLY A 145 -7.02 9.10 -16.58
C GLY A 145 -6.31 8.56 -15.34
N LEU A 146 -7.02 7.93 -14.39
CA LEU A 146 -6.42 7.40 -13.14
C LEU A 146 -6.07 5.90 -13.19
N ASP A 147 -6.19 5.23 -14.35
CA ASP A 147 -5.96 3.77 -14.47
C ASP A 147 -4.63 3.31 -13.85
N LYS A 148 -3.55 4.06 -14.05
CA LYS A 148 -2.22 3.71 -13.51
C LYS A 148 -2.17 3.78 -11.99
N VAL A 149 -2.60 4.90 -11.41
CA VAL A 149 -2.59 5.06 -9.95
C VAL A 149 -3.61 4.13 -9.29
N MET A 150 -4.72 3.81 -9.96
CA MET A 150 -5.68 2.82 -9.48
C MET A 150 -5.10 1.41 -9.45
N LYS A 151 -4.42 0.97 -10.53
CA LYS A 151 -3.72 -0.33 -10.55
C LYS A 151 -2.69 -0.42 -9.43
N LEU A 152 -1.89 0.63 -9.24
CA LEU A 152 -0.95 0.72 -8.13
C LEU A 152 -1.66 0.61 -6.77
N PHE A 153 -2.71 1.41 -6.56
CA PHE A 153 -3.47 1.41 -5.32
C PHE A 153 -4.03 0.03 -4.98
N TRP A 154 -4.61 -0.68 -5.95
CA TRP A 154 -5.20 -2.00 -5.72
C TRP A 154 -4.16 -3.11 -5.57
N ARG A 155 -3.15 -3.16 -6.45
CA ARG A 155 -2.25 -4.32 -6.57
C ARG A 155 -0.96 -4.22 -5.78
N MET A 156 -0.56 -3.03 -5.35
CA MET A 156 0.59 -2.88 -4.43
C MET A 156 0.34 -3.69 -3.16
N ASP A 157 1.35 -4.39 -2.67
CA ASP A 157 1.21 -5.21 -1.48
C ASP A 157 0.80 -4.37 -0.25
N LYS A 158 -0.33 -4.73 0.36
CA LYS A 158 -0.81 -4.15 1.61
C LYS A 158 -0.06 -4.88 2.72
N LYS A 159 0.98 -4.26 3.29
CA LYS A 159 1.85 -4.86 4.31
C LYS A 159 1.15 -5.01 5.68
N THR A 160 0.07 -5.78 5.71
CA THR A 160 -0.87 -5.88 6.85
C THR A 160 -0.25 -6.44 8.12
N SER A 161 0.82 -7.25 8.01
CA SER A 161 1.57 -7.78 9.15
C SER A 161 2.48 -6.76 9.82
N LEU A 162 2.79 -5.65 9.15
CA LEU A 162 3.73 -4.67 9.66
C LEU A 162 3.01 -3.60 10.50
N THR A 163 3.60 -3.27 11.64
CA THR A 163 3.06 -2.29 12.59
C THR A 163 3.97 -1.07 12.79
N ASN A 164 4.97 -0.93 11.91
CA ASN A 164 5.95 0.15 11.91
C ASN A 164 6.05 0.75 10.50
N ILE A 165 5.93 2.08 10.39
CA ILE A 165 5.90 2.78 9.11
C ILE A 165 7.26 2.80 8.39
N ASP A 166 8.37 2.81 9.13
CA ASP A 166 9.71 2.76 8.58
C ASP A 166 9.94 1.41 7.91
N THR A 167 9.58 0.31 8.59
CA THR A 167 9.67 -1.04 8.04
C THR A 167 8.77 -1.20 6.82
N ILE A 168 7.56 -0.62 6.82
CA ILE A 168 6.69 -0.62 5.62
C ILE A 168 7.39 0.10 4.47
N PHE A 169 8.00 1.27 4.71
CA PHE A 169 8.66 2.04 3.68
C PHE A 169 9.86 1.31 3.07
N ASP A 170 10.70 0.73 3.91
CA ASP A 170 11.85 -0.07 3.47
C ASP A 170 11.40 -1.30 2.68
N THR A 171 10.38 -2.02 3.16
CA THR A 171 9.84 -3.20 2.48
C THR A 171 9.25 -2.83 1.12
N LEU A 172 8.57 -1.68 0.98
CA LEU A 172 8.08 -1.21 -0.31
C LEU A 172 9.24 -0.94 -1.28
N ALA A 173 10.32 -0.32 -0.83
CA ALA A 173 11.50 -0.09 -1.67
C ALA A 173 12.14 -1.41 -2.11
N ASP A 174 12.12 -2.44 -1.27
CA ASP A 174 12.63 -3.78 -1.58
C ASP A 174 11.71 -4.52 -2.56
N ASP A 175 10.39 -4.43 -2.40
CA ASP A 175 9.43 -4.96 -3.38
C ASP A 175 9.66 -4.34 -4.76
N PHE A 176 9.79 -3.00 -4.83
CA PHE A 176 10.07 -2.28 -6.08
C PHE A 176 11.50 -2.48 -6.61
N SER A 177 12.38 -3.15 -5.84
CA SER A 177 13.70 -3.58 -6.31
C SER A 177 13.69 -4.97 -6.95
N GLN A 178 12.56 -5.68 -6.91
CA GLN A 178 12.42 -6.97 -7.59
C GLN A 178 12.33 -6.76 -9.11
N GLU A 179 12.91 -7.70 -9.86
CA GLU A 179 12.98 -7.60 -11.33
C GLU A 179 11.61 -7.43 -11.98
N ASP A 180 10.60 -8.15 -11.49
CA ASP A 180 9.25 -8.18 -12.03
C ASP A 180 8.26 -7.26 -11.31
N ALA A 181 8.73 -6.34 -10.45
CA ALA A 181 7.87 -5.53 -9.58
C ALA A 181 6.79 -4.75 -10.35
N LEU A 182 7.15 -4.17 -11.50
CA LEU A 182 6.23 -3.42 -12.34
C LEU A 182 5.23 -4.34 -13.07
N LEU A 183 5.64 -5.56 -13.42
CA LEU A 183 4.74 -6.53 -14.06
C LEU A 183 3.64 -6.98 -13.10
N LYS A 184 3.99 -7.22 -11.83
CA LYS A 184 3.04 -7.59 -10.75
C LYS A 184 1.92 -6.56 -10.56
N ILE A 185 2.15 -5.30 -10.93
CA ILE A 185 1.19 -4.21 -10.78
C ILE A 185 0.48 -3.91 -12.11
N TYR A 186 1.24 -3.71 -13.18
CA TYR A 186 0.73 -3.08 -14.40
C TYR A 186 0.41 -4.04 -15.53
N PHE A 187 1.01 -5.24 -15.56
CA PHE A 187 0.77 -6.20 -16.64
C PHE A 187 -0.29 -7.22 -16.25
N GLY A 188 -1.54 -7.02 -16.71
CA GLY A 188 -2.74 -7.75 -16.26
C GLY A 188 -2.56 -9.26 -16.08
N ARG A 189 -2.20 -9.99 -17.15
CA ARG A 189 -2.02 -11.45 -17.10
C ARG A 189 -0.90 -11.92 -16.15
N TYR A 190 0.09 -11.07 -15.89
CA TYR A 190 1.17 -11.40 -14.96
C TYR A 190 0.71 -11.10 -13.53
N ALA A 191 0.10 -9.94 -13.32
CA ALA A 191 -0.47 -9.51 -12.04
C ALA A 191 -1.49 -10.50 -11.47
N GLU A 192 -2.37 -11.05 -12.32
CA GLU A 192 -3.40 -12.04 -11.93
C GLU A 192 -2.83 -13.26 -11.21
N LYS A 193 -1.57 -13.66 -11.50
CA LYS A 193 -0.91 -14.80 -10.84
C LYS A 193 -0.56 -14.53 -9.36
N TYR A 194 -0.53 -13.27 -8.98
CA TYR A 194 -0.16 -12.81 -7.64
C TYR A 194 -1.35 -12.21 -6.89
N GLU A 195 -2.54 -12.16 -7.50
CA GLU A 195 -3.73 -11.67 -6.84
C GLU A 195 -4.13 -12.66 -5.72
N PRO A 196 -4.30 -12.18 -4.48
CA PRO A 196 -4.66 -13.02 -3.35
C PRO A 196 -6.11 -13.52 -3.53
N LEU A 197 -6.38 -14.74 -3.07
CA LEU A 197 -7.66 -15.39 -3.27
C LEU A 197 -8.73 -14.79 -2.34
N PRO A 198 -9.82 -14.17 -2.85
CA PRO A 198 -10.88 -13.66 -2.01
C PRO A 198 -11.54 -14.76 -1.15
N THR A 199 -11.78 -14.44 0.11
CA THR A 199 -12.43 -15.32 1.09
C THR A 199 -13.70 -14.71 1.68
N ALA A 200 -13.88 -13.39 1.60
CA ALA A 200 -15.11 -12.77 2.08
C ALA A 200 -15.48 -11.49 1.32
N TYR A 201 -16.79 -11.26 1.26
CA TYR A 201 -17.39 -9.96 0.98
C TYR A 201 -18.62 -9.80 1.88
N LEU A 202 -18.58 -8.87 2.82
CA LEU A 202 -19.63 -8.59 3.78
C LEU A 202 -20.03 -7.12 3.71
N ASN A 203 -21.33 -6.86 3.76
CA ASN A 203 -21.89 -5.52 3.90
C ASN A 203 -22.61 -5.43 5.24
N THR A 204 -22.27 -4.44 6.06
CA THR A 204 -22.85 -4.26 7.40
C THR A 204 -23.88 -3.14 7.44
N ASP A 205 -24.90 -3.31 8.29
CA ASP A 205 -25.88 -2.26 8.57
C ASP A 205 -25.33 -1.19 9.54
N ASN A 206 -26.19 -0.24 9.91
CA ASN A 206 -25.85 0.85 10.84
C ASN A 206 -25.51 0.40 12.26
N THR A 207 -25.77 -0.87 12.62
CA THR A 207 -25.44 -1.48 13.90
C THR A 207 -24.24 -2.42 13.84
N GLY A 208 -23.63 -2.60 12.65
CA GLY A 208 -22.54 -3.55 12.45
C GLY A 208 -22.99 -4.99 12.21
N LYS A 209 -24.29 -5.28 12.00
CA LYS A 209 -24.74 -6.62 11.64
C LYS A 209 -24.56 -6.86 10.15
N ILE A 210 -24.26 -8.10 9.75
CA ILE A 210 -24.12 -8.48 8.33
C ILE A 210 -25.49 -8.37 7.64
N LYS A 211 -25.68 -7.34 6.83
CA LYS A 211 -26.88 -7.14 6.01
C LYS A 211 -26.94 -8.16 4.86
N LYS A 212 -25.82 -8.32 4.15
CA LYS A 212 -25.62 -9.34 3.12
C LYS A 212 -24.13 -9.68 3.02
N GLY A 213 -23.81 -10.90 2.65
CA GLY A 213 -22.43 -11.24 2.34
C GLY A 213 -22.19 -12.71 2.10
N ILE A 214 -20.96 -13.03 1.72
CA ILE A 214 -20.44 -14.38 1.60
C ILE A 214 -19.10 -14.44 2.31
N MET A 215 -18.82 -15.52 3.03
CA MET A 215 -17.53 -15.73 3.68
C MET A 215 -17.19 -17.22 3.69
N TRP A 216 -15.97 -17.54 3.26
CA TRP A 216 -15.34 -18.83 3.41
C TRP A 216 -14.39 -18.81 4.62
N THR A 217 -14.46 -19.87 5.42
CA THR A 217 -13.59 -20.07 6.58
C THR A 217 -12.91 -21.42 6.46
N LYS A 218 -11.59 -21.45 6.68
CA LYS A 218 -10.79 -22.67 6.69
C LYS A 218 -11.30 -23.60 7.81
N THR A 219 -11.52 -24.87 7.48
CA THR A 219 -11.87 -25.92 8.46
C THR A 219 -10.77 -26.98 8.55
N SER A 220 -9.99 -27.17 7.48
CA SER A 220 -8.77 -27.99 7.44
C SER A 220 -7.85 -27.53 6.30
N ASP A 221 -6.69 -28.18 6.09
CA ASP A 221 -5.64 -27.69 5.20
C ASP A 221 -6.03 -27.49 3.73
N GLN A 222 -6.97 -28.29 3.23
CA GLN A 222 -7.48 -28.16 1.86
C GLN A 222 -8.97 -27.85 1.79
N ASN A 223 -9.66 -27.77 2.94
CA ASN A 223 -11.10 -27.60 2.97
C ASN A 223 -11.52 -26.44 3.86
N GLY A 224 -12.68 -25.91 3.53
CA GLY A 224 -13.35 -24.95 4.38
C GLY A 224 -14.84 -25.06 4.24
N LYS A 225 -15.49 -24.06 4.77
CA LYS A 225 -16.93 -23.91 4.73
C LYS A 225 -17.23 -22.47 4.36
N TYR A 226 -18.09 -22.26 3.38
CA TYR A 226 -18.63 -20.93 3.14
C TYR A 226 -20.05 -20.80 3.65
N ASN A 227 -20.35 -19.59 4.11
CA ASN A 227 -21.68 -19.16 4.52
C ASN A 227 -22.12 -17.98 3.64
N ILE A 228 -23.39 -17.97 3.24
CA ILE A 228 -24.06 -16.78 2.68
C ILE A 228 -24.95 -16.20 3.77
N TYR A 229 -24.84 -14.90 3.96
CA TYR A 229 -25.55 -14.13 4.98
C TYR A 229 -26.61 -13.24 4.35
N SER A 230 -27.74 -13.11 5.05
CA SER A 230 -28.80 -12.15 4.76
C SER A 230 -29.46 -11.72 6.07
N ASN A 231 -29.54 -10.41 6.31
CA ASN A 231 -30.15 -9.78 7.49
C ASN A 231 -29.72 -10.42 8.82
N GLY A 232 -28.41 -10.60 9.00
CA GLY A 232 -27.78 -11.15 10.21
C GLY A 232 -27.88 -12.67 10.35
N LYS A 233 -28.45 -13.39 9.37
CA LYS A 233 -28.63 -14.85 9.42
C LYS A 233 -27.86 -15.55 8.31
N VAL A 234 -27.38 -16.76 8.59
CA VAL A 234 -26.83 -17.66 7.57
C VAL A 234 -27.99 -18.31 6.82
N ILE A 235 -28.07 -18.07 5.51
CA ILE A 235 -29.10 -18.62 4.62
C ILE A 235 -28.61 -19.80 3.77
N LYS A 236 -27.29 -19.95 3.63
CA LYS A 236 -26.66 -21.09 2.95
C LYS A 236 -25.33 -21.38 3.63
N SER A 237 -24.99 -22.66 3.76
CA SER A 237 -23.77 -23.13 4.42
C SER A 237 -23.32 -24.40 3.71
N VAL A 238 -22.14 -24.38 3.07
CA VAL A 238 -21.65 -25.49 2.24
C VAL A 238 -20.15 -25.69 2.45
N ASN A 239 -19.72 -26.94 2.56
CA ASN A 239 -18.31 -27.31 2.58
C ASN A 239 -17.73 -27.23 1.18
N GLN A 240 -16.61 -26.53 1.04
CA GLN A 240 -15.95 -26.31 -0.25
C GLN A 240 -14.48 -25.99 0.01
N ASN A 241 -13.58 -26.46 -0.85
CA ASN A 241 -12.18 -26.02 -0.81
C ASN A 241 -12.05 -24.57 -1.30
N LEU A 242 -10.92 -23.93 -1.02
CA LEU A 242 -10.69 -22.53 -1.39
C LEU A 242 -10.68 -22.31 -2.91
N THR A 243 -10.16 -23.27 -3.68
CA THR A 243 -10.08 -23.18 -5.15
C THR A 243 -11.46 -23.11 -5.79
N ASP A 244 -12.37 -24.03 -5.43
CA ASP A 244 -13.73 -24.06 -5.96
C ASP A 244 -14.56 -22.88 -5.44
N PHE A 245 -14.24 -22.37 -4.25
CA PHE A 245 -14.87 -21.17 -3.70
C PHE A 245 -14.63 -19.93 -4.57
N GLN A 246 -13.53 -19.84 -5.32
CA GLN A 246 -13.24 -18.69 -6.18
C GLN A 246 -14.34 -18.46 -7.22
N LYS A 247 -14.84 -19.52 -7.85
CA LYS A 247 -16.00 -19.42 -8.75
C LYS A 247 -17.26 -19.00 -8.00
N THR A 248 -17.45 -19.54 -6.79
CA THR A 248 -18.65 -19.29 -5.97
C THR A 248 -18.74 -17.84 -5.51
N ILE A 249 -17.63 -17.24 -5.10
CA ILE A 249 -17.60 -15.82 -4.70
C ILE A 249 -17.77 -14.91 -5.92
N MET A 250 -17.18 -15.24 -7.07
CA MET A 250 -17.40 -14.47 -8.31
C MET A 250 -18.86 -14.50 -8.75
N ASP A 251 -19.48 -15.69 -8.82
CA ASP A 251 -20.91 -15.84 -9.13
C ASP A 251 -21.82 -15.09 -8.14
N TYR A 252 -21.39 -14.95 -6.87
CA TYR A 252 -22.09 -14.18 -5.85
C TYR A 252 -21.98 -12.67 -6.10
N MET A 253 -20.78 -12.19 -6.42
CA MET A 253 -20.48 -10.78 -6.70
C MET A 253 -21.21 -10.27 -7.94
N GLU A 254 -21.32 -11.08 -9.00
CA GLU A 254 -22.02 -10.72 -10.25
C GLU A 254 -23.53 -10.55 -10.09
N LYS A 255 -24.14 -11.17 -9.07
CA LYS A 255 -25.59 -11.15 -8.83
C LYS A 255 -26.04 -10.05 -7.87
N MET A 256 -25.11 -9.28 -7.30
CA MET A 256 -25.37 -8.26 -6.28
C MET A 256 -25.65 -6.88 -6.84
#